data_AF-A0A4Z0NF94-F1
#
_entry.id   AF-A0A4Z0NF94-F1
#
_cell.length_a   1.000
_cell.length_b   1.000
_cell.length_c   1.000
_cell.angle_alpha   90.00
_cell.angle_beta   90.00
_cell.angle_gamma   90.00
#
_symmetry.space_group_name_H-M   'P 1'
#
loop_
_entity.id
_entity.type
_entity.pdbx_description
1 polymer ?
#
loop_
_entity_poly.entity_id
_entity_poly.type
_entity_poly.pdbx_seq_one_letter_code
_entity_poly.pdbx_strand_id
1 'polypeptide(L)'
;MALSSKPTRPAPKPADPVEAFINKGGSVPAAEPAADSDAGKPAKAPQHPLKFPHDSDLFERVERARRATVVRLPRNTWILQAIAEKLERDGH
;
A
#
# COMPACT_ATOMS: atom_id res chain seq x y z
N MET A 1 -61.86 16.21 -8.88
CA MET A 1 -60.44 16.49 -9.16
C MET A 1 -59.81 16.93 -7.84
N ALA A 2 -58.86 16.30 -7.16
CA ALA A 2 -58.21 14.99 -7.23
C ALA A 2 -57.82 14.63 -5.77
N LEU A 3 -58.05 13.38 -5.35
CA LEU A 3 -57.66 12.87 -4.02
C LEU A 3 -56.18 12.47 -4.10
N SER A 4 -55.31 13.18 -3.38
CA SER A 4 -53.90 12.82 -3.26
C SER A 4 -53.77 11.50 -2.48
N SER A 5 -53.33 10.43 -3.16
CA SER A 5 -52.97 9.16 -2.54
C SER A 5 -51.70 9.34 -1.70
N LYS A 6 -51.72 8.90 -0.44
CA LYS A 6 -50.50 8.86 0.37
C LYS A 6 -49.56 7.81 -0.24
N PRO A 7 -48.25 8.09 -0.35
CA PRO A 7 -47.32 7.13 -0.92
C PRO A 7 -47.18 5.91 -0.01
N THR A 8 -47.46 4.73 -0.56
CA THR A 8 -47.20 3.44 0.10
C THR A 8 -45.70 3.20 0.16
N ARG A 9 -45.14 3.12 1.37
CA ARG A 9 -43.74 2.72 1.57
C ARG A 9 -43.62 1.21 1.29
N PRO A 10 -42.72 0.77 0.39
CA PRO A 10 -42.49 -0.66 0.19
C PRO A 10 -41.91 -1.27 1.47
N ALA A 11 -42.40 -2.46 1.83
CA ALA A 11 -41.92 -3.20 2.98
C ALA A 11 -40.43 -3.59 2.77
N PRO A 12 -39.56 -3.40 3.77
CA PRO A 12 -38.16 -3.78 3.64
C PRO A 12 -38.03 -5.30 3.56
N LYS A 13 -37.27 -5.76 2.57
CA LYS A 13 -36.85 -7.16 2.40
C LYS A 13 -36.06 -7.58 3.65
N PRO A 14 -36.21 -8.82 4.18
CA PRO A 14 -35.46 -9.24 5.35
C PRO A 14 -33.97 -9.19 5.03
N ALA A 15 -33.25 -8.30 5.71
CA ALA A 15 -31.80 -8.17 5.58
C ALA A 15 -31.12 -9.39 6.19
N ASP A 16 -30.06 -9.84 5.52
CA ASP A 16 -29.17 -10.89 6.01
C ASP A 16 -28.67 -10.48 7.41
N PRO A 17 -28.75 -11.34 8.46
CA PRO A 17 -28.35 -10.97 9.83
C PRO A 17 -26.95 -10.36 9.93
N VAL A 18 -26.06 -10.65 8.97
CA VAL A 18 -24.74 -10.02 8.87
C VAL A 18 -24.84 -8.52 8.54
N GLU A 19 -25.68 -8.12 7.60
CA GLU A 19 -25.89 -6.71 7.23
C GLU A 19 -26.51 -5.92 8.38
N ALA A 20 -27.40 -6.53 9.16
CA ALA A 20 -28.00 -5.90 10.34
C ALA A 20 -26.96 -5.65 11.45
N PHE A 21 -25.94 -6.50 11.57
CA PHE A 21 -24.81 -6.29 12.48
C PHE A 21 -23.90 -5.15 12.02
N ILE A 22 -23.62 -5.05 10.72
CA ILE A 22 -22.79 -3.98 10.14
C ILE A 22 -23.45 -2.61 10.38
N ASN A 23 -24.78 -2.51 10.28
CA ASN A 23 -25.51 -1.25 10.35
C ASN A 23 -25.84 -0.77 11.78
N LYS A 24 -25.61 -1.57 12.83
CA LYS A 24 -26.04 -1.24 14.20
C LYS A 24 -25.00 -0.47 15.03
N GLY A 25 -23.78 -0.30 14.52
CA GLY A 25 -22.71 0.42 15.19
C GLY A 25 -22.11 1.52 14.32
N GLY A 26 -22.64 2.74 14.44
CA GLY A 26 -22.00 3.95 13.92
C GLY A 26 -22.00 4.09 12.39
N SER A 27 -22.55 5.20 11.91
CA SER A 27 -22.55 5.63 10.50
C SER A 27 -21.21 5.39 9.79
N VAL A 28 -21.17 4.41 8.88
CA VAL A 28 -20.21 4.39 7.77
C VAL A 28 -20.94 4.98 6.56
N PRO A 29 -20.44 6.05 5.92
CA PRO A 29 -21.05 6.53 4.69
C PRO A 29 -20.97 5.40 3.66
N ALA A 30 -22.12 5.03 3.08
CA ALA A 30 -22.15 4.16 1.92
C ALA A 30 -21.38 4.87 0.80
N ALA A 31 -20.15 4.43 0.54
CA ALA A 31 -19.46 4.80 -0.68
C ALA A 31 -20.20 4.12 -1.83
N GLU A 32 -21.05 4.88 -2.52
CA GLU A 32 -21.33 4.63 -3.93
C GLU A 32 -20.00 4.46 -4.69
N PRO A 33 -19.97 3.72 -5.80
CA PRO A 33 -18.73 3.36 -6.48
C PRO A 33 -18.17 4.60 -7.18
N ALA A 34 -17.47 5.43 -6.42
CA ALA A 34 -16.57 6.42 -6.96
C ALA A 34 -15.39 5.65 -7.54
N ALA A 35 -15.40 5.55 -8.87
CA ALA A 35 -14.18 5.51 -9.65
C ALA A 35 -13.15 6.47 -9.02
N ASP A 36 -11.89 6.03 -9.01
CA ASP A 36 -10.73 6.84 -8.67
C ASP A 36 -10.54 7.20 -7.18
N SER A 37 -10.10 6.25 -6.36
CA SER A 37 -9.48 6.53 -5.05
C SER A 37 -8.60 5.37 -4.53
N ASP A 38 -7.51 5.02 -5.23
CA ASP A 38 -6.33 4.37 -4.60
C ASP A 38 -5.33 5.46 -4.12
N ALA A 39 -5.83 6.43 -3.35
CA ALA A 39 -5.06 7.59 -2.88
C ALA A 39 -4.47 7.39 -1.48
N GLY A 40 -3.98 6.19 -1.17
CA GLY A 40 -3.48 5.88 0.18
C GLY A 40 -2.43 4.78 0.29
N LYS A 41 -2.19 3.99 -0.77
CA LYS A 41 -1.08 3.05 -0.80
C LYS A 41 0.03 3.63 -1.68
N PRO A 42 1.27 3.81 -1.17
CA PRO A 42 2.36 4.17 -2.05
C PRO A 42 2.44 3.10 -3.14
N ALA A 43 2.29 3.51 -4.39
CA ALA A 43 2.46 2.64 -5.53
C ALA A 43 3.79 1.89 -5.36
N LYS A 44 3.78 0.56 -5.50
CA LYS A 44 5.00 -0.24 -5.36
C LYS A 44 6.02 0.27 -6.39
N ALA A 45 7.16 0.77 -5.89
CA ALA A 45 8.27 1.17 -6.74
C ALA A 45 8.70 0.00 -7.66
N PRO A 46 9.22 0.29 -8.86
CA PRO A 46 9.69 -0.74 -9.77
C PRO A 46 10.72 -1.65 -9.09
N GLN A 47 10.54 -2.96 -9.23
CA GLN A 47 11.43 -3.96 -8.65
C GLN A 47 12.49 -4.36 -9.67
N HIS A 48 13.75 -4.13 -9.32
CA HIS A 48 14.89 -4.51 -10.14
C HIS A 48 15.69 -5.63 -9.46
N PRO A 49 15.59 -6.89 -9.92
CA PRO A 49 16.33 -7.99 -9.32
C PRO A 49 17.84 -7.84 -9.65
N LEU A 50 18.65 -7.76 -8.61
CA LEU A 50 20.12 -7.70 -8.74
C LEU A 50 20.69 -9.12 -8.77
N LYS A 51 21.55 -9.41 -9.75
CA LYS A 51 22.31 -10.66 -9.81
C LYS A 51 23.72 -10.45 -9.27
N PHE A 52 24.11 -11.31 -8.34
CA PHE A 52 25.47 -11.38 -7.82
C PHE A 52 26.20 -12.55 -8.49
N PRO A 53 27.46 -12.39 -8.90
CA PRO A 53 28.24 -13.49 -9.47
C PRO A 53 28.38 -14.63 -8.45
N HIS A 54 28.08 -15.86 -8.87
CA HIS A 54 28.06 -17.04 -8.01
C HIS A 54 29.45 -17.49 -7.55
N ASP A 55 30.47 -17.16 -8.33
CA ASP A 55 31.88 -17.41 -8.09
C ASP A 55 32.53 -16.36 -7.17
N SER A 56 31.76 -15.37 -6.71
CA SER A 56 32.26 -14.25 -5.92
C SER A 56 31.70 -14.23 -4.50
N ASP A 57 32.49 -13.72 -3.57
CA ASP A 57 32.07 -13.41 -2.20
C ASP A 57 31.41 -12.02 -2.07
N LEU A 58 31.03 -11.40 -3.21
CA LEU A 58 30.59 -10.02 -3.28
C LEU A 58 29.36 -9.76 -2.39
N PHE A 59 28.38 -10.67 -2.43
CA PHE A 59 27.17 -10.53 -1.61
C PHE A 59 27.51 -10.54 -0.11
N GLU A 60 28.39 -11.42 0.32
CA GLU A 60 28.82 -11.50 1.73
C GLU A 60 29.60 -10.28 2.17
N ARG A 61 30.45 -9.74 1.28
CA ARG A 61 31.17 -8.48 1.53
C ARG A 61 30.20 -7.30 1.68
N VAL A 62 29.17 -7.22 0.85
CA VAL A 62 28.12 -6.19 0.94
C VAL A 62 27.35 -6.33 2.27
N GLU A 63 26.93 -7.54 2.63
CA GLU A 63 26.22 -7.76 3.89
C GLU A 63 27.08 -7.46 5.11
N ARG A 64 28.39 -7.77 5.06
CA ARG A 64 29.34 -7.43 6.12
C ARG A 64 29.47 -5.91 6.27
N ALA A 65 29.63 -5.19 5.15
CA ALA A 65 29.72 -3.72 5.16
C ALA A 65 28.44 -3.09 5.73
N ARG A 66 27.26 -3.56 5.31
CA ARG A 66 25.98 -3.11 5.87
C ARG A 66 25.85 -3.35 7.38
N ARG A 67 26.34 -4.49 7.88
CA ARG A 67 26.25 -4.81 9.31
C ARG A 67 27.21 -3.97 10.18
N ALA A 68 28.30 -3.48 9.59
CA ALA A 68 29.27 -2.65 10.26
C ALA A 68 28.84 -1.17 10.37
N THR A 69 27.76 -0.76 9.70
CA THR A 69 27.29 0.63 9.79
C THR A 69 26.65 0.93 11.14
N VAL A 70 26.86 2.17 11.61
CA VAL A 70 26.33 2.65 12.90
C VAL A 70 24.81 2.55 12.96
N VAL A 71 24.14 2.87 11.85
CA VAL A 71 22.69 2.72 11.72
C VAL A 71 22.38 1.49 10.88
N ARG A 72 21.56 0.60 11.40
CA ARG A 72 21.17 -0.64 10.71
C ARG A 72 20.01 -0.40 9.76
N LEU A 73 20.34 -0.01 8.53
CA LEU A 73 19.35 0.23 7.48
C LEU A 73 18.86 -1.09 6.84
N PRO A 74 17.62 -1.10 6.31
CA PRO A 74 17.17 -2.16 5.41
C PRO A 74 18.13 -2.30 4.23
N ARG A 75 18.31 -3.54 3.73
CA ARG A 75 19.24 -3.83 2.63
C ARG A 75 18.99 -2.94 1.41
N ASN A 76 17.73 -2.80 1.00
CA ASN A 76 17.37 -1.99 -0.16
C ASN A 76 17.81 -0.52 0.03
N THR A 77 17.45 0.08 1.16
CA THR A 77 17.82 1.46 1.51
C THR A 77 19.32 1.66 1.53
N TRP A 78 20.07 0.72 2.13
CA TRP A 78 21.53 0.79 2.20
C TRP A 78 22.17 0.74 0.81
N ILE A 79 21.70 -0.16 -0.06
CA ILE A 79 22.20 -0.26 -1.45
C ILE A 79 21.92 1.04 -2.22
N LEU A 80 20.71 1.60 -2.10
CA LEU A 80 20.35 2.85 -2.78
C LEU A 80 21.22 4.03 -2.30
N GLN A 81 21.48 4.13 -1.00
CA GLN A 81 22.37 5.14 -0.44
C GLN A 81 23.80 4.98 -0.98
N ALA A 82 24.34 3.76 -0.97
CA ALA A 82 25.68 3.50 -1.47
C ALA A 82 25.83 3.82 -2.97
N ILE A 83 24.79 3.56 -3.77
CA ILE A 83 24.75 3.94 -5.19
C ILE A 83 24.74 5.47 -5.33
N ALA A 84 23.87 6.16 -4.59
CA ALA A 84 23.79 7.63 -4.63
C ALA A 84 25.15 8.27 -4.27
N GLU A 85 25.78 7.84 -3.18
CA GLU A 85 27.10 8.33 -2.76
C GLU A 85 28.19 8.06 -3.82
N LYS A 86 28.13 6.92 -4.52
CA LYS A 86 29.09 6.60 -5.57
C LYS A 86 28.89 7.49 -6.79
N LEU A 87 27.64 7.72 -7.21
CA LEU A 87 27.30 8.62 -8.32
C LEU A 87 27.71 10.06 -8.03
N GLU A 88 27.51 10.53 -6.80
CA GLU A 88 27.96 11.86 -6.36
C GLU A 88 29.48 11.99 -6.45
N ARG A 89 30.25 10.98 -6.02
CA ARG A 89 31.72 11.01 -6.10
C ARG A 89 32.26 10.99 -7.53
N ASP A 90 31.62 10.25 -8.43
CA ASP A 90 32.08 10.10 -9.81
C ASP A 90 31.62 11.25 -10.72
N GLY A 91 30.63 12.05 -10.29
CA GLY A 91 30.15 13.24 -10.99
C GLY A 91 30.97 14.52 -10.74
N HIS A 92 31.98 14.44 -9.86
CA HIS A 92 32.97 15.48 -9.58
C HIS A 92 34.29 15.20 -10.32
#